data_AF-A0A5K7XBT8-F1
#
_entry.id   AF-A0A5K7XBT8-F1
#
_cell.length_a   1.000
_cell.length_b   1.000
_cell.length_c   1.000
_cell.angle_alpha   90.00
_cell.angle_beta   90.00
_cell.angle_gamma   90.00
#
_symmetry.space_group_name_H-M   'P 1'
#
loop_
_entity.id
_entity.type
_entity.pdbx_description
1 polymer ?
#
loop_
_entity_poly.entity_id
_entity_poly.type
_entity_poly.pdbx_seq_one_letter_code
_entity_poly.pdbx_strand_id
1 'polypeptide(L)'
;MARFSRWSLGLLLASAAGSAAAAADAPATVEQGFVDPASYGATYQATALAGQLQKPAAECYNRLEFSAALLYLQPIADNLEYGTQVTPLPAPSPHWVNQGVDPGLSPAFNVGLRYIVPENGNDVRLSWTHLNADGNDSFTADAQQFAGPPYEIGPDSNLYNVAQGNVEFEYDSVNLEVGHLLTDNSPAQVRVFGGLQYARISEELTGSFASFDGSYLSTNTNSSLFNGVGPRLGMEAGVVKGRFDLLGQIAGSALVGRQENQLDFAAISPDLPGLGITPPNRQSISSPDATRVVPAIDSKLGAGLTIPMQGGSILRIEAGYQAAVYINAISQYAISDVVVPPNVQGIGVFLESAYHLHNNFAVHGPYASASWAY
;
A
#
# COMPACT_ATOMS: atom_id res chain seq x y z
N MET A 1 -31.27 8.27 -18.68
CA MET A 1 -31.37 7.32 -19.81
C MET A 1 -29.94 7.00 -20.28
N ALA A 2 -29.23 6.07 -19.62
CA ALA A 2 -27.93 5.53 -20.06
C ALA A 2 -27.54 4.31 -19.21
N ARG A 3 -27.45 3.17 -19.92
CA ARG A 3 -26.72 1.89 -19.73
C ARG A 3 -26.11 1.52 -18.36
N PHE A 4 -26.54 0.35 -17.86
CA PHE A 4 -25.68 -0.60 -17.11
C PHE A 4 -25.59 -1.92 -17.91
N SER A 5 -24.40 -2.27 -18.39
CA SER A 5 -24.12 -3.58 -19.00
C SER A 5 -23.36 -4.46 -18.01
N ARG A 6 -24.00 -5.56 -17.59
CA ARG A 6 -23.40 -6.64 -16.80
C ARG A 6 -22.36 -7.40 -17.61
N TRP A 7 -21.18 -7.63 -17.03
CA TRP A 7 -20.22 -8.63 -17.53
C TRP A 7 -20.33 -9.88 -16.66
N SER A 8 -20.65 -11.01 -17.29
CA SER A 8 -20.59 -12.35 -16.72
C SER A 8 -19.36 -13.07 -17.27
N LEU A 9 -18.42 -13.45 -16.41
CA LEU A 9 -17.26 -14.26 -16.77
C LEU A 9 -17.68 -15.74 -16.86
N GLY A 10 -17.66 -16.30 -18.07
CA GLY A 10 -17.84 -17.71 -18.33
C GLY A 10 -16.50 -18.45 -18.26
N LEU A 11 -16.42 -19.41 -17.35
CA LEU A 11 -15.33 -20.38 -17.19
C LEU A 11 -15.41 -21.42 -18.32
N LEU A 12 -14.32 -21.67 -19.04
CA LEU A 12 -14.23 -22.75 -20.04
C LEU A 12 -12.92 -23.53 -19.85
N LEU A 13 -13.07 -24.73 -19.29
CA LEU A 13 -12.11 -25.83 -19.29
C LEU A 13 -12.18 -26.56 -20.64
N ALA A 14 -11.05 -26.86 -21.26
CA ALA A 14 -10.95 -27.83 -22.35
C ALA A 14 -9.77 -28.77 -22.12
N SER A 15 -10.08 -30.07 -22.15
CA SER A 15 -9.23 -31.23 -21.92
C SER A 15 -8.58 -31.78 -23.20
N ALA A 16 -7.54 -32.59 -23.00
CA ALA A 16 -6.60 -33.20 -23.95
C ALA A 16 -7.17 -34.21 -24.98
N ALA A 17 -6.42 -34.49 -26.07
CA ALA A 17 -5.72 -35.78 -26.35
C ALA A 17 -5.46 -36.09 -27.85
N GLY A 18 -4.31 -36.75 -28.12
CA GLY A 18 -4.01 -37.62 -29.29
C GLY A 18 -3.31 -36.95 -30.49
N SER A 19 -2.32 -37.51 -31.21
CA SER A 19 -1.83 -38.89 -31.36
C SER A 19 -0.45 -38.90 -32.08
N ALA A 20 0.18 -40.08 -32.18
CA ALA A 20 1.60 -40.34 -32.50
C ALA A 20 1.88 -40.88 -33.93
N ALA A 21 3.18 -41.15 -34.19
CA ALA A 21 3.85 -41.92 -35.28
C ALA A 21 4.37 -41.09 -36.49
N ALA A 22 5.52 -41.36 -37.14
CA ALA A 22 6.30 -42.59 -37.31
C ALA A 22 7.80 -42.33 -37.63
N ALA A 23 8.61 -43.38 -37.51
CA ALA A 23 10.05 -43.46 -37.76
C ALA A 23 10.40 -43.77 -39.23
N ALA A 24 11.62 -43.41 -39.66
CA ALA A 24 12.31 -44.02 -40.81
C ALA A 24 13.85 -43.93 -40.65
N ASP A 25 14.52 -45.00 -41.08
CA ASP A 25 15.93 -45.38 -40.93
C ASP A 25 16.86 -44.79 -42.02
N ALA A 26 18.12 -44.47 -41.62
CA ALA A 26 19.47 -44.60 -42.24
C ALA A 26 19.73 -44.37 -43.77
N PRO A 27 20.94 -43.92 -44.25
CA PRO A 27 22.28 -44.37 -43.79
C PRO A 27 23.42 -43.32 -43.74
N ALA A 28 24.59 -43.79 -43.29
CA ALA A 28 25.81 -43.05 -42.98
C ALA A 28 26.70 -42.69 -44.19
N THR A 29 27.40 -41.55 -44.08
CA THR A 29 28.60 -41.20 -44.88
C THR A 29 29.61 -40.44 -44.01
N VAL A 30 30.89 -40.69 -44.24
CA VAL A 30 32.07 -40.36 -43.41
C VAL A 30 32.63 -38.94 -43.64
N GLU A 31 33.05 -38.32 -42.53
CA GLU A 31 33.96 -37.18 -42.27
C GLU A 31 34.36 -36.18 -43.37
N GLN A 32 34.13 -34.89 -43.09
CA GLN A 32 35.19 -33.88 -43.06
C GLN A 32 34.94 -32.85 -41.94
N GLY A 33 36.00 -32.51 -41.21
CA GLY A 33 35.97 -31.77 -39.96
C GLY A 33 35.35 -30.38 -40.02
N PHE A 34 34.42 -30.14 -39.11
CA PHE A 34 34.12 -28.84 -38.54
C PHE A 34 33.80 -29.12 -37.06
N VAL A 35 34.58 -28.54 -36.14
CA VAL A 35 34.30 -28.66 -34.71
C VAL A 35 32.99 -27.90 -34.46
N ASP A 36 31.92 -28.65 -34.20
CA ASP A 36 30.61 -28.12 -33.89
C ASP A 36 30.67 -27.38 -32.53
N PRO A 37 30.31 -26.08 -32.47
CA PRO A 37 30.27 -25.33 -31.22
C PRO A 37 29.26 -25.90 -30.21
N ALA A 38 28.42 -26.85 -30.61
CA ALA A 38 27.45 -27.54 -29.77
C ALA A 38 28.06 -28.49 -28.71
N SER A 39 29.38 -28.71 -28.71
CA SER A 39 30.04 -29.65 -27.80
C SER A 39 30.50 -29.06 -26.46
N TYR A 40 30.32 -27.75 -26.22
CA TYR A 40 30.44 -27.14 -24.89
C TYR A 40 29.06 -26.92 -24.24
N GLY A 41 28.54 -27.98 -23.60
CA GLY A 41 27.71 -27.85 -22.40
C GLY A 41 26.37 -27.13 -22.51
N ALA A 42 25.46 -27.61 -23.36
CA ALA A 42 24.05 -27.22 -23.34
C ALA A 42 23.31 -27.59 -22.04
N THR A 43 23.90 -28.46 -21.19
CA THR A 43 23.29 -28.94 -19.94
C THR A 43 23.50 -28.00 -18.74
N TYR A 44 24.50 -27.12 -18.78
CA TYR A 44 24.81 -26.20 -17.66
C TYR A 44 24.11 -24.84 -17.80
N GLN A 45 23.65 -24.49 -19.00
CA GLN A 45 23.09 -23.16 -19.28
C GLN A 45 21.59 -23.04 -18.91
N ALA A 46 20.83 -24.13 -18.87
CA ALA A 46 19.40 -24.06 -18.54
C ALA A 46 19.13 -23.94 -17.03
N THR A 47 20.06 -24.39 -16.18
CA THR A 47 19.89 -24.44 -14.72
C THR A 47 20.34 -23.16 -14.00
N ALA A 48 21.14 -22.32 -14.67
CA ALA A 48 21.77 -21.13 -14.08
C ALA A 48 21.04 -19.81 -14.40
N LEU A 49 19.81 -19.88 -14.91
CA LEU A 49 19.14 -18.73 -15.54
C LEU A 49 17.79 -18.35 -14.93
N ALA A 50 17.41 -18.90 -13.78
CA ALA A 50 16.10 -18.62 -13.18
C ALA A 50 16.17 -17.77 -11.91
N GLY A 51 15.20 -16.87 -11.81
CA GLY A 51 14.95 -15.98 -10.69
C GLY A 51 14.46 -16.67 -9.40
N GLN A 52 13.72 -15.92 -8.58
CA GLN A 52 13.41 -16.21 -7.17
C GLN A 52 12.78 -17.59 -6.86
N LEU A 53 12.42 -18.40 -7.85
CA LEU A 53 11.65 -19.62 -7.68
C LEU A 53 12.35 -20.92 -8.14
N GLN A 54 13.68 -20.98 -8.35
CA GLN A 54 14.32 -22.25 -8.74
C GLN A 54 15.16 -22.90 -7.62
N LYS A 55 15.03 -24.23 -7.52
CA LYS A 55 15.83 -25.10 -6.66
C LYS A 55 17.30 -25.04 -7.12
N PRO A 56 18.27 -24.71 -6.23
CA PRO A 56 19.69 -24.76 -6.58
C PRO A 56 20.09 -26.16 -7.03
N ALA A 57 20.98 -26.26 -8.03
CA ALA A 57 21.61 -27.52 -8.38
C ALA A 57 22.36 -28.09 -7.17
N ALA A 58 22.40 -29.42 -7.05
CA ALA A 58 22.93 -30.17 -5.89
C ALA A 58 24.43 -29.93 -5.59
N GLU A 59 25.13 -29.11 -6.39
CA GLU A 59 26.55 -28.79 -6.22
C GLU A 59 26.80 -27.34 -5.76
N CYS A 60 25.75 -26.55 -5.47
CA CYS A 60 25.92 -25.15 -5.08
C CYS A 60 25.87 -24.94 -3.55
N TYR A 61 26.90 -24.27 -3.03
CA TYR A 61 26.99 -23.71 -1.69
C TYR A 61 25.76 -22.86 -1.33
N ASN A 62 25.52 -22.68 -0.03
CA ASN A 62 24.51 -21.78 0.52
C ASN A 62 24.47 -20.46 -0.24
N ARG A 63 23.29 -20.10 -0.77
CA ARG A 63 23.13 -18.93 -1.62
C ARG A 63 22.45 -17.81 -0.84
N LEU A 64 23.10 -16.65 -0.77
CA LEU A 64 22.49 -15.46 -0.20
C LEU A 64 22.05 -14.55 -1.35
N GLU A 65 20.81 -14.07 -1.26
CA GLU A 65 20.22 -13.12 -2.20
C GLU A 65 19.93 -11.82 -1.46
N PHE A 66 20.49 -10.72 -1.97
CA PHE A 66 20.13 -9.37 -1.57
C PHE A 66 19.19 -8.79 -2.61
N SER A 67 18.17 -8.06 -2.19
CA SER A 67 17.26 -7.35 -3.09
C SER A 67 17.01 -5.92 -2.64
N ALA A 68 16.90 -5.03 -3.61
CA ALA A 68 16.46 -3.65 -3.41
C ALA A 68 15.44 -3.28 -4.48
N ALA A 69 14.43 -2.52 -4.11
CA ALA A 69 13.40 -2.03 -5.00
C ALA A 69 13.13 -0.54 -4.77
N LEU A 70 12.96 0.18 -5.87
CA LEU A 70 12.34 1.49 -5.90
C LEU A 70 10.85 1.29 -6.21
N LEU A 71 10.01 1.91 -5.39
CA LEU A 71 8.57 1.81 -5.45
C LEU A 71 8.02 3.24 -5.67
N TYR A 72 6.92 3.36 -6.39
CA TYR A 72 6.09 4.56 -6.37
C TYR A 72 4.72 4.12 -5.88
N LEU A 73 4.36 4.51 -4.66
CA LEU A 73 3.16 4.03 -3.99
C LEU A 73 2.22 5.16 -3.67
N GLN A 74 0.93 4.92 -3.89
CA GLN A 74 -0.16 5.81 -3.53
C GLN A 74 -0.85 5.20 -2.30
N PRO A 75 -0.84 5.87 -1.14
CA PRO A 75 -1.66 5.49 0.00
C PRO A 75 -3.11 5.94 -0.23
N ILE A 76 -4.06 5.15 0.28
CA ILE A 76 -5.50 5.41 0.21
C ILE A 76 -6.11 5.05 1.57
N ALA A 77 -7.04 5.89 2.04
CA ALA A 77 -7.86 5.62 3.21
C ALA A 77 -9.30 6.08 2.96
N ASP A 78 -10.24 5.50 3.70
CA ASP A 78 -11.68 5.77 3.52
C ASP A 78 -12.13 7.10 4.18
N ASN A 79 -11.22 7.83 4.83
CA ASN A 79 -11.54 8.96 5.70
C ASN A 79 -10.75 10.25 5.43
N LEU A 80 -10.43 10.51 4.17
CA LEU A 80 -9.61 11.66 3.77
C LEU A 80 -10.38 12.96 3.56
N GLU A 81 -11.63 13.02 4.00
CA GLU A 81 -12.43 14.24 3.99
C GLU A 81 -11.92 15.22 5.06
N TYR A 82 -11.43 16.38 4.63
CA TYR A 82 -10.90 17.38 5.55
C TYR A 82 -11.89 18.51 5.81
N GLY A 83 -12.79 18.84 4.88
CA GLY A 83 -13.67 20.00 4.98
C GLY A 83 -14.91 19.92 4.10
N THR A 84 -15.85 20.83 4.34
CA THR A 84 -17.11 20.90 3.60
C THR A 84 -17.32 22.32 3.09
N GLN A 85 -17.64 22.44 1.81
CA GLN A 85 -18.10 23.67 1.18
C GLN A 85 -19.61 23.75 1.31
N VAL A 86 -20.11 24.84 1.89
CA VAL A 86 -21.53 25.04 2.18
C VAL A 86 -22.10 26.14 1.31
N THR A 87 -23.19 25.84 0.60
CA THR A 87 -24.02 26.80 -0.12
C THR A 87 -25.33 26.97 0.64
N PRO A 88 -25.45 27.96 1.54
CA PRO A 88 -26.59 28.12 2.43
C PRO A 88 -27.88 28.55 1.72
N LEU A 89 -27.80 29.04 0.48
CA LEU A 89 -28.93 29.57 -0.26
C LEU A 89 -29.37 28.64 -1.40
N PRO A 90 -30.69 28.51 -1.64
CA PRO A 90 -31.78 29.14 -0.89
C PRO A 90 -31.97 28.48 0.50
N ALA A 91 -32.28 29.29 1.52
CA ALA A 91 -32.36 28.87 2.93
C ALA A 91 -33.19 27.59 3.22
N PRO A 92 -34.29 27.26 2.53
CA PRO A 92 -35.01 26.00 2.76
C PRO A 92 -34.33 24.76 2.13
N SER A 93 -33.31 24.94 1.30
CA SER A 93 -32.57 23.84 0.64
C SER A 93 -31.09 24.21 0.44
N PRO A 94 -30.30 24.28 1.53
CA PRO A 94 -28.85 24.42 1.43
C PRO A 94 -28.21 23.19 0.76
N HIS A 95 -27.03 23.40 0.20
CA HIS A 95 -26.22 22.35 -0.44
C HIS A 95 -24.84 22.25 0.19
N TRP A 96 -24.31 21.04 0.26
CA TRP A 96 -23.00 20.73 0.85
C TRP A 96 -22.18 19.88 -0.11
N VAL A 97 -20.88 20.18 -0.19
CA VAL A 97 -19.92 19.41 -0.97
C VAL A 97 -18.72 19.13 -0.07
N ASN A 98 -18.51 17.86 0.25
CA ASN A 98 -17.33 17.44 1.01
C ASN A 98 -16.10 17.51 0.11
N GLN A 99 -14.99 17.88 0.71
CA GLN A 99 -13.69 18.03 0.09
C GLN A 99 -12.72 17.11 0.83
N GLY A 100 -11.99 16.33 0.05
CA GLY A 100 -11.07 15.33 0.56
C GLY A 100 -9.72 15.42 -0.12
N VAL A 101 -8.69 14.96 0.59
CA VAL A 101 -7.34 14.88 0.03
C VAL A 101 -7.21 13.58 -0.75
N ASP A 102 -6.66 13.66 -1.97
CA ASP A 102 -6.28 12.49 -2.78
C ASP A 102 -4.75 12.47 -2.94
N PRO A 103 -4.02 11.73 -2.08
CA PRO A 103 -2.57 11.63 -2.15
C PRO A 103 -2.12 11.08 -3.50
N GLY A 104 -1.02 11.63 -4.04
CA GLY A 104 -0.41 11.14 -5.27
C GLY A 104 0.51 9.93 -5.05
N LEU A 105 1.16 9.50 -6.13
CA LEU A 105 2.24 8.53 -6.06
C LEU A 105 3.47 9.15 -5.37
N SER A 106 3.93 8.51 -4.30
CA SER A 106 5.11 8.91 -3.54
C SER A 106 6.21 7.86 -3.62
N PRO A 107 7.50 8.27 -3.65
CA PRO A 107 8.61 7.33 -3.68
C PRO A 107 8.67 6.51 -2.38
N ALA A 108 8.92 5.22 -2.52
CA ALA A 108 9.11 4.28 -1.43
C ALA A 108 10.23 3.29 -1.78
N PHE A 109 10.70 2.54 -0.78
CA PHE A 109 11.70 1.50 -1.00
C PHE A 109 11.29 0.18 -0.40
N ASN A 110 11.80 -0.90 -0.99
CA ASN A 110 11.84 -2.21 -0.35
C ASN A 110 13.27 -2.73 -0.37
N VAL A 111 13.73 -3.26 0.75
CA VAL A 111 14.99 -4.00 0.85
C VAL A 111 14.72 -5.39 1.36
N GLY A 112 15.51 -6.36 0.90
CA GLY A 112 15.32 -7.75 1.26
C GLY A 112 16.61 -8.53 1.32
N LEU A 113 16.57 -9.56 2.17
CA LEU A 113 17.61 -10.55 2.33
C LEU A 113 16.96 -11.92 2.30
N ARG A 114 17.51 -12.83 1.51
CA ARG A 114 17.02 -14.19 1.42
C ARG A 114 18.17 -15.19 1.49
N TYR A 115 18.00 -16.18 2.34
CA TYR A 115 18.90 -17.31 2.47
C TYR A 115 18.26 -18.55 1.88
N ILE A 116 18.86 -19.11 0.83
CA ILE A 116 18.34 -20.30 0.14
C ILE A 116 19.09 -21.52 0.65
N VAL A 117 18.36 -22.46 1.24
CA VAL A 117 18.91 -23.72 1.76
C VAL A 117 19.16 -24.66 0.57
N PRO A 118 20.39 -25.17 0.40
CA PRO A 118 20.69 -26.14 -0.63
C PRO A 118 19.81 -27.39 -0.55
N GLU A 119 19.61 -28.04 -1.70
CA GLU A 119 19.04 -29.39 -1.87
C GLU A 119 17.55 -29.59 -1.54
N ASN A 120 16.98 -28.79 -0.63
CA ASN A 120 15.64 -29.01 -0.08
C ASN A 120 14.57 -28.02 -0.58
N GLY A 121 14.96 -27.01 -1.39
CA GLY A 121 14.04 -26.00 -1.91
C GLY A 121 13.46 -25.08 -0.83
N ASN A 122 14.04 -25.09 0.37
CA ASN A 122 13.63 -24.23 1.47
C ASN A 122 14.38 -22.89 1.40
N ASP A 123 13.74 -21.83 1.84
CA ASP A 123 14.39 -20.53 1.97
C ASP A 123 13.84 -19.74 3.15
N VAL A 124 14.65 -18.81 3.65
CA VAL A 124 14.24 -17.82 4.66
C VAL A 124 14.41 -16.44 4.05
N ARG A 125 13.36 -15.61 4.08
CA ARG A 125 13.33 -14.27 3.50
C ARG A 125 12.96 -13.23 4.56
N LEU A 126 13.76 -12.18 4.68
CA LEU A 126 13.45 -10.96 5.42
C LEU A 126 13.26 -9.83 4.41
N SER A 127 12.18 -9.06 4.53
CA SER A 127 11.97 -7.86 3.71
C SER A 127 11.43 -6.71 4.55
N TRP A 128 11.77 -5.49 4.17
CA TRP A 128 11.26 -4.25 4.76
C TRP A 128 10.85 -3.29 3.65
N THR A 129 9.58 -2.90 3.66
CA THR A 129 9.02 -1.83 2.82
C THR A 129 8.79 -0.60 3.69
N HIS A 130 9.20 0.57 3.21
CA HIS A 130 8.98 1.86 3.84
C HIS A 130 8.40 2.85 2.83
N LEU A 131 7.40 3.62 3.26
CA LEU A 131 6.77 4.72 2.55
C LEU A 131 6.56 5.89 3.52
N ASN A 132 6.90 7.08 3.07
CA ASN A 132 6.46 8.34 3.64
C ASN A 132 5.84 9.15 2.50
N ALA A 133 4.57 9.53 2.65
CA ALA A 133 3.79 10.17 1.60
C ALA A 133 2.94 11.29 2.20
N ASP A 134 2.89 12.41 1.50
CA ASP A 134 2.02 13.52 1.83
C ASP A 134 1.00 13.78 0.71
N GLY A 135 -0.11 14.38 1.08
CA GLY A 135 -1.11 14.91 0.18
C GLY A 135 -1.61 16.25 0.69
N ASN A 136 -1.99 17.14 -0.22
CA ASN A 136 -2.64 18.38 0.14
C ASN A 136 -3.72 18.73 -0.88
N ASP A 137 -4.75 19.40 -0.40
CA ASP A 137 -5.78 19.99 -1.23
C ASP A 137 -6.30 21.27 -0.56
N SER A 138 -6.94 22.14 -1.33
CA SER A 138 -7.52 23.35 -0.79
C SER A 138 -8.69 23.84 -1.63
N PHE A 139 -9.63 24.50 -0.98
CA PHE A 139 -10.68 25.23 -1.69
C PHE A 139 -10.93 26.59 -1.03
N THR A 140 -11.48 27.48 -1.83
CA THR A 140 -11.95 28.79 -1.38
C THR A 140 -13.43 28.90 -1.71
N ALA A 141 -14.23 29.23 -0.71
CA ALA A 141 -15.66 29.45 -0.85
C ALA A 141 -15.93 30.78 -1.56
N ASP A 142 -16.91 30.78 -2.46
CA ASP A 142 -17.37 31.99 -3.14
C ASP A 142 -18.14 32.92 -2.19
N ALA A 143 -18.47 34.14 -2.64
CA ALA A 143 -19.13 35.17 -1.84
C ALA A 143 -20.52 34.78 -1.27
N GLN A 144 -21.13 33.69 -1.76
CA GLN A 144 -22.41 33.15 -1.27
C GLN A 144 -22.24 31.81 -0.54
N GLN A 145 -21.00 31.42 -0.24
CA GLN A 145 -20.64 30.14 0.34
C GLN A 145 -19.70 30.36 1.52
N PHE A 146 -19.53 29.32 2.32
CA PHE A 146 -18.50 29.29 3.35
C PHE A 146 -17.84 27.91 3.40
N ALA A 147 -16.68 27.88 4.02
CA ALA A 147 -15.95 26.66 4.31
C ALA A 147 -16.18 26.29 5.77
N GLY A 148 -16.21 25.01 6.10
CA GLY A 148 -16.28 24.58 7.49
C GLY A 148 -15.73 23.18 7.67
N PRO A 149 -15.30 22.83 8.88
CA PRO A 149 -15.03 21.43 9.18
C PRO A 149 -16.30 20.59 9.01
N PRO A 150 -16.20 19.29 8.68
CA PRO A 150 -17.37 18.46 8.41
C PRO A 150 -18.38 18.37 9.56
N TYR A 151 -17.94 18.69 10.78
CA TYR A 151 -18.75 18.69 11.99
C TYR A 151 -19.33 20.06 12.38
N GLU A 152 -18.94 21.14 11.70
CA GLU A 152 -19.44 22.49 11.91
C GLU A 152 -19.83 23.03 10.52
N ILE A 153 -21.05 22.74 10.09
CA ILE A 153 -21.57 23.08 8.74
C ILE A 153 -22.80 24.01 8.79
N GLY A 154 -23.05 24.60 9.97
CA GLY A 154 -24.12 25.55 10.23
C GLY A 154 -23.73 27.02 9.97
N PRO A 155 -24.62 27.98 10.29
CA PRO A 155 -24.37 29.42 10.12
C PRO A 155 -23.11 29.92 10.83
N ASP A 156 -22.65 29.23 11.86
CA ASP A 156 -21.44 29.55 12.62
C ASP A 156 -20.16 29.38 11.80
N SER A 157 -20.16 28.50 10.79
CA SER A 157 -19.03 28.31 9.88
C SER A 157 -18.94 29.36 8.78
N ASN A 158 -19.89 30.30 8.73
CA ASN A 158 -19.83 31.45 7.81
C ASN A 158 -18.62 32.38 8.06
N LEU A 159 -17.89 32.15 9.16
CA LEU A 159 -16.65 32.85 9.47
C LEU A 159 -15.48 32.41 8.58
N TYR A 160 -15.48 31.18 8.05
CA TYR A 160 -14.36 30.66 7.27
C TYR A 160 -14.68 30.68 5.77
N ASN A 161 -13.69 31.07 4.98
CA ASN A 161 -13.80 31.17 3.53
C ASN A 161 -12.77 30.31 2.81
N VAL A 162 -11.65 29.99 3.47
CA VAL A 162 -10.57 29.20 2.91
C VAL A 162 -10.44 27.94 3.74
N ALA A 163 -10.33 26.80 3.06
CA ALA A 163 -10.03 25.52 3.69
C ALA A 163 -8.81 24.88 3.03
N GLN A 164 -7.98 24.26 3.84
CA GLN A 164 -6.79 23.51 3.42
C GLN A 164 -6.80 22.16 4.13
N GLY A 165 -6.62 21.11 3.35
CA GLY A 165 -6.45 19.74 3.82
C GLY A 165 -5.02 19.30 3.58
N ASN A 166 -4.42 18.68 4.58
CA ASN A 166 -3.13 18.02 4.44
C ASN A 166 -3.23 16.64 5.09
N VAL A 167 -2.69 15.62 4.42
CA VAL A 167 -2.57 14.29 5.00
C VAL A 167 -1.13 13.82 4.90
N GLU A 168 -0.63 13.22 5.98
CA GLU A 168 0.66 12.54 6.03
C GLU A 168 0.46 11.07 6.34
N PHE A 169 1.12 10.21 5.56
CA PHE A 169 1.12 8.77 5.73
C PHE A 169 2.53 8.25 5.95
N GLU A 170 2.71 7.48 7.03
CA GLU A 170 3.90 6.66 7.22
C GLU A 170 3.52 5.19 7.22
N TYR A 171 4.21 4.39 6.41
CA TYR A 171 3.96 2.96 6.29
C TYR A 171 5.26 2.17 6.32
N ASP A 172 5.39 1.30 7.31
CA ASP A 172 6.45 0.30 7.41
C ASP A 172 5.85 -1.11 7.45
N SER A 173 6.38 -2.01 6.62
CA SER A 173 6.02 -3.43 6.62
C SER A 173 7.28 -4.28 6.61
N VAL A 174 7.46 -5.08 7.67
CA VAL A 174 8.60 -5.98 7.83
C VAL A 174 8.08 -7.43 7.82
N ASN A 175 8.58 -8.24 6.89
CA ASN A 175 8.14 -9.62 6.72
C ASN A 175 9.31 -10.58 6.93
N LEU A 176 9.12 -11.57 7.79
CA LEU A 176 10.02 -12.71 7.97
C LEU A 176 9.30 -13.98 7.54
N GLU A 177 9.75 -14.59 6.45
CA GLU A 177 9.09 -15.72 5.80
C GLU A 177 10.01 -16.94 5.74
N VAL A 178 9.45 -18.12 5.97
CA VAL A 178 10.05 -19.41 5.63
C VAL A 178 9.24 -20.00 4.49
N GLY A 179 9.92 -20.24 3.37
CA GLY A 179 9.32 -20.73 2.13
C GLY A 179 9.77 -22.14 1.79
N HIS A 180 8.93 -22.86 1.06
CA HIS A 180 9.26 -24.09 0.38
C HIS A 180 8.87 -23.98 -1.09
N LEU A 181 9.80 -24.31 -1.97
CA LEU A 181 9.63 -24.28 -3.39
C LEU A 181 9.18 -25.64 -3.93
N LEU A 182 7.99 -25.65 -4.53
CA LEU A 182 7.44 -26.77 -5.28
C LEU A 182 7.85 -26.65 -6.75
N THR A 183 8.58 -27.65 -7.23
CA THR A 183 9.00 -27.75 -8.63
C THR A 183 8.64 -29.13 -9.18
N ASP A 184 8.02 -29.15 -10.36
CA ASP A 184 7.61 -30.37 -11.09
C ASP A 184 8.39 -30.53 -12.40
N ASN A 185 9.65 -30.07 -12.44
CA ASN A 185 10.47 -29.99 -13.67
C ASN A 185 9.83 -29.20 -14.84
N SER A 186 8.76 -28.46 -14.55
CA SER A 186 8.05 -27.59 -15.48
C SER A 186 8.59 -26.17 -15.40
N PRO A 187 8.37 -25.32 -16.44
CA PRO A 187 8.71 -23.90 -16.37
C PRO A 187 7.87 -23.13 -15.33
N ALA A 188 6.75 -23.70 -14.88
CA ALA A 188 5.96 -23.17 -13.78
C ALA A 188 6.54 -23.61 -12.43
N GLN A 189 6.72 -22.64 -11.54
CA GLN A 189 7.29 -22.81 -10.22
C GLN A 189 6.37 -22.15 -9.19
N VAL A 190 6.20 -22.79 -8.04
CA VAL A 190 5.34 -22.28 -6.95
C VAL A 190 6.09 -22.37 -5.64
N ARG A 191 6.27 -21.25 -4.95
CA ARG A 191 6.77 -21.17 -3.58
C ARG A 191 5.59 -20.93 -2.65
N VAL A 192 5.40 -21.82 -1.70
CA VAL A 192 4.49 -21.60 -0.56
C VAL A 192 5.30 -21.11 0.62
N PHE A 193 4.77 -20.19 1.41
CA PHE A 193 5.50 -19.65 2.56
C PHE A 193 4.59 -19.33 3.74
N GLY A 194 5.19 -19.39 4.92
CA GLY A 194 4.59 -18.97 6.18
C GLY A 194 5.61 -18.19 7.01
N GLY A 195 5.14 -17.29 7.86
CA GLY A 195 6.03 -16.36 8.55
C GLY A 195 5.34 -15.42 9.51
N LEU A 196 6.04 -14.34 9.82
CA LEU A 196 5.55 -13.23 10.63
C LEU A 196 5.61 -11.94 9.82
N GLN A 197 4.64 -11.07 10.05
CA GLN A 197 4.63 -9.71 9.56
C GLN A 197 4.51 -8.74 10.73
N TYR A 198 5.31 -7.69 10.70
CA TYR A 198 5.12 -6.49 11.48
C TYR A 198 4.68 -5.36 10.54
N ALA A 199 3.68 -4.58 10.94
CA ALA A 199 3.27 -3.39 10.23
C ALA A 199 3.11 -2.20 11.18
N ARG A 200 3.61 -1.04 10.75
CA ARG A 200 3.35 0.27 11.33
C ARG A 200 2.65 1.12 10.27
N ILE A 201 1.47 1.63 10.59
CA ILE A 201 0.66 2.47 9.72
C ILE A 201 0.30 3.72 10.51
N SER A 202 0.76 4.88 10.04
CA SER A 202 0.45 6.19 10.60
C SER A 202 -0.32 7.01 9.57
N GLU A 203 -1.36 7.69 10.03
CA GLU A 203 -2.11 8.68 9.27
C GLU A 203 -2.26 9.92 10.13
N GLU A 204 -1.92 11.08 9.58
CA GLU A 204 -2.23 12.38 10.18
C GLU A 204 -2.99 13.22 9.17
N LEU A 205 -4.29 13.44 9.40
CA LEU A 205 -5.13 14.29 8.55
C LEU A 205 -5.39 15.61 9.27
N THR A 206 -4.93 16.71 8.68
CA THR A 206 -5.14 18.07 9.17
C THR A 206 -6.05 18.85 8.23
N GLY A 207 -7.19 19.31 8.76
CA GLY A 207 -8.06 20.30 8.13
C GLY A 207 -7.88 21.67 8.78
N SER A 208 -7.60 22.71 7.99
CA SER A 208 -7.47 24.10 8.46
C SER A 208 -8.45 25.01 7.74
N PHE A 209 -9.12 25.88 8.50
CA PHE A 209 -10.20 26.76 8.04
C PHE A 209 -9.90 28.18 8.48
N ALA A 210 -9.87 29.12 7.53
CA ALA A 210 -9.54 30.51 7.81
C ALA A 210 -10.52 31.49 7.16
N SER A 211 -10.74 32.63 7.80
CA SER A 211 -11.36 33.80 7.18
C SER A 211 -10.41 34.44 6.15
N PHE A 212 -10.94 35.21 5.20
CA PHE A 212 -10.10 35.89 4.19
C PHE A 212 -9.04 36.84 4.78
N ASP A 213 -9.34 37.45 5.92
CA ASP A 213 -8.43 38.36 6.63
C ASP A 213 -7.54 37.65 7.66
N GLY A 214 -7.72 36.33 7.84
CA GLY A 214 -6.99 35.52 8.81
C GLY A 214 -7.31 35.83 10.29
N SER A 215 -8.36 36.61 10.55
CA SER A 215 -8.80 36.93 11.92
C SER A 215 -9.37 35.71 12.66
N TYR A 216 -10.00 34.79 11.92
CA TYR A 216 -10.45 33.50 12.41
C TYR A 216 -9.64 32.38 11.78
N LEU A 217 -9.17 31.44 12.60
CA LEU A 217 -8.52 30.21 12.17
C LEU A 217 -9.03 29.06 13.05
N SER A 218 -9.42 27.95 12.43
CA SER A 218 -9.73 26.70 13.11
C SER A 218 -8.96 25.57 12.43
N THR A 219 -8.26 24.77 13.22
CA THR A 219 -7.52 23.60 12.74
C THR A 219 -8.01 22.37 13.51
N ASN A 220 -8.21 21.29 12.78
CA ASN A 220 -8.50 19.96 13.29
C ASN A 220 -7.45 18.99 12.75
N THR A 221 -6.77 18.27 13.64
CA THR A 221 -5.76 17.27 13.28
C THR A 221 -6.16 15.93 13.88
N ASN A 222 -6.33 14.94 13.01
CA ASN A 222 -6.68 13.58 13.37
C ASN A 222 -5.48 12.67 13.13
N SER A 223 -4.90 12.17 14.21
CA SER A 223 -3.70 11.33 14.18
C SER A 223 -4.07 9.90 14.58
N SER A 224 -3.79 8.96 13.70
CA SER A 224 -4.01 7.52 13.88
C SER A 224 -2.71 6.76 13.74
N LEU A 225 -2.41 5.89 14.68
CA LEU A 225 -1.24 5.02 14.62
C LEU A 225 -1.62 3.58 14.94
N PHE A 226 -1.31 2.67 14.02
CA PHE A 226 -1.41 1.23 14.22
C PHE A 226 -0.02 0.59 14.20
N ASN A 227 0.25 -0.25 15.20
CA ASN A 227 1.46 -1.07 15.28
C ASN A 227 1.08 -2.50 15.63
N GLY A 228 1.31 -3.44 14.72
CA GLY A 228 0.89 -4.84 14.92
C GLY A 228 1.87 -5.86 14.40
N VAL A 229 1.83 -7.05 14.99
CA VAL A 229 2.58 -8.23 14.56
C VAL A 229 1.66 -9.42 14.44
N GLY A 230 1.88 -10.28 13.46
CA GLY A 230 1.02 -11.45 13.28
C GLY A 230 1.54 -12.47 12.29
N PRO A 231 0.89 -13.66 12.26
CA PRO A 231 1.20 -14.68 11.26
C PRO A 231 0.89 -14.17 9.86
N ARG A 232 1.75 -14.58 8.92
CA ARG A 232 1.65 -14.33 7.48
C ARG A 232 1.74 -15.64 6.73
N LEU A 233 0.92 -15.81 5.71
CA LEU A 233 0.92 -16.98 4.84
C LEU A 233 0.61 -16.55 3.41
N GLY A 234 1.27 -17.19 2.45
CA GLY A 234 1.09 -16.82 1.05
C GLY A 234 1.71 -17.80 0.08
N MET A 235 1.59 -17.43 -1.19
CA MET A 235 2.18 -18.15 -2.30
C MET A 235 2.75 -17.18 -3.32
N GLU A 236 3.84 -17.59 -3.94
CA GLU A 236 4.49 -16.92 -5.06
C GLU A 236 4.54 -17.93 -6.20
N ALA A 237 3.98 -17.59 -7.35
CA ALA A 237 3.95 -18.44 -8.52
C ALA A 237 4.56 -17.71 -9.70
N GLY A 238 5.28 -18.44 -10.54
CA GLY A 238 5.87 -17.85 -11.72
C GLY A 238 6.09 -18.82 -12.85
N VAL A 239 6.27 -18.27 -14.04
CA VAL A 239 6.62 -19.01 -15.25
C VAL A 239 7.93 -18.45 -15.79
N VAL A 240 8.93 -19.32 -15.92
CA VAL A 240 10.26 -18.96 -16.44
C VAL A 240 10.39 -19.43 -17.88
N LYS A 241 10.76 -18.53 -18.79
CA LYS A 241 11.05 -18.83 -20.20
C LYS A 241 12.36 -18.18 -20.61
N GLY A 242 13.44 -18.97 -20.60
CA GLY A 242 14.78 -18.48 -20.89
C GLY A 242 15.26 -17.49 -19.83
N ARG A 243 15.51 -16.24 -20.24
CA ARG A 243 15.92 -15.14 -19.34
C ARG A 243 14.75 -14.38 -18.73
N PHE A 244 13.54 -14.58 -19.25
CA PHE A 244 12.37 -13.84 -18.85
C PHE A 244 11.54 -14.67 -17.88
N ASP A 245 11.03 -14.03 -16.84
CA ASP A 245 10.10 -14.63 -15.91
C ASP A 245 8.89 -13.72 -15.68
N LEU A 246 7.74 -14.35 -15.43
CA LEU A 246 6.54 -13.66 -14.94
C LEU A 246 6.27 -14.20 -13.54
N LEU A 247 6.06 -13.31 -12.57
CA LEU A 247 5.85 -13.64 -11.17
C LEU A 247 4.56 -12.99 -10.66
N GLY A 248 3.80 -13.76 -9.90
CA GLY A 248 2.68 -13.29 -9.10
C GLY A 248 2.85 -13.76 -7.66
N GLN A 249 2.57 -12.89 -6.69
CA GLN A 249 2.53 -13.21 -5.28
C GLN A 249 1.20 -12.75 -4.70
N ILE A 250 0.68 -13.55 -3.78
CA ILE A 250 -0.42 -13.16 -2.89
C ILE A 250 -0.13 -13.68 -1.49
N ALA A 251 -0.36 -12.85 -0.49
CA ALA A 251 -0.22 -13.21 0.91
C ALA A 251 -1.32 -12.56 1.75
N GLY A 252 -1.65 -13.23 2.85
CA GLY A 252 -2.55 -12.72 3.87
C GLY A 252 -1.88 -12.78 5.24
N SER A 253 -2.27 -11.85 6.11
CA SER A 253 -1.84 -11.81 7.50
C SER A 253 -2.97 -11.38 8.44
N ALA A 254 -2.80 -11.69 9.72
CA ALA A 254 -3.69 -11.26 10.78
C ALA A 254 -2.87 -10.64 11.90
N LEU A 255 -2.81 -9.31 11.96
CA LEU A 255 -1.90 -8.56 12.80
C LEU A 255 -2.59 -8.22 14.13
N VAL A 256 -2.00 -8.65 15.25
CA VAL A 256 -2.44 -8.21 16.58
C VAL A 256 -1.57 -7.04 17.00
N GLY A 257 -2.20 -5.91 17.33
CA GLY A 257 -1.48 -4.67 17.52
C GLY A 257 -2.18 -3.66 18.42
N ARG A 258 -1.48 -2.55 18.69
CA ARG A 258 -2.03 -1.38 19.38
C ARG A 258 -2.48 -0.37 18.33
N GLN A 259 -3.62 0.25 18.60
CA GLN A 259 -4.19 1.32 17.80
C GLN A 259 -4.38 2.53 18.70
N GLU A 260 -3.76 3.64 18.31
CA GLU A 260 -3.75 4.92 18.97
C GLU A 260 -4.53 5.92 18.10
N ASN A 261 -5.24 6.84 18.75
CA ASN A 261 -6.08 7.81 18.07
C ASN A 261 -6.19 9.09 18.89
N GLN A 262 -5.89 10.21 18.26
CA GLN A 262 -5.97 11.53 18.87
C GLN A 262 -6.56 12.53 17.87
N LEU A 263 -7.48 13.35 18.35
CA LEU A 263 -8.08 14.44 17.60
C LEU A 263 -7.76 15.75 18.32
N ASP A 264 -6.94 16.58 17.71
CA ASP A 264 -6.52 17.87 18.24
C ASP A 264 -7.23 19.01 17.52
N PHE A 265 -7.54 20.05 18.27
CA PHE A 265 -8.17 21.27 17.79
C PHE A 265 -7.35 22.47 18.19
N ALA A 266 -7.23 23.44 17.29
CA ALA A 266 -6.68 24.75 17.58
C ALA A 266 -7.56 25.83 16.97
N ALA A 267 -7.93 26.83 17.77
CA ALA A 267 -8.75 27.96 17.30
C ALA A 267 -8.09 29.31 17.63
N ILE A 268 -8.16 30.24 16.69
CA ILE A 268 -7.81 31.65 16.84
C ILE A 268 -9.06 32.46 16.52
N SER A 269 -9.44 33.34 17.45
CA SER A 269 -10.54 34.29 17.28
C SER A 269 -10.21 35.59 18.01
N PRO A 270 -10.64 36.76 17.50
CA PRO A 270 -10.50 38.05 18.19
C PRO A 270 -11.23 38.11 19.54
N ASP A 271 -12.17 37.21 19.79
CA ASP A 271 -12.98 37.18 21.02
C ASP A 271 -12.28 36.47 22.19
N LEU A 272 -11.27 35.63 21.90
CA LEU A 272 -10.55 34.84 22.91
C LEU A 272 -9.92 35.70 24.03
N PRO A 273 -9.22 36.83 23.74
CA PRO A 273 -8.67 37.68 24.79
C PRO A 273 -9.74 38.29 25.70
N GLY A 274 -10.94 38.56 25.17
CA GLY A 274 -12.08 39.06 25.95
C GLY A 274 -12.59 38.06 26.99
N LEU A 275 -12.29 36.77 26.80
CA LEU A 275 -12.58 35.67 27.73
C LEU A 275 -11.39 35.30 28.61
N GLY A 276 -10.26 36.01 28.49
CA GLY A 276 -9.02 35.70 29.22
C GLY A 276 -8.27 34.46 28.69
N ILE A 277 -8.59 34.00 27.47
CA ILE A 277 -7.91 32.88 26.82
C ILE A 277 -6.82 33.43 25.90
N THR A 278 -5.60 32.92 26.04
CA THR A 278 -4.48 33.29 25.16
C THR A 278 -4.56 32.45 23.87
N PRO A 279 -4.69 33.05 22.67
CA PRO A 279 -4.71 32.30 21.42
C PRO A 279 -3.39 31.55 21.16
N PRO A 280 -3.43 30.36 20.53
CA PRO A 280 -4.62 29.62 20.13
C PRO A 280 -5.27 28.89 21.32
N ASN A 281 -6.60 28.80 21.31
CA ASN A 281 -7.30 27.86 22.20
C ASN A 281 -7.05 26.43 21.69
N ARG A 282 -6.56 25.54 22.56
CA ARG A 282 -6.21 24.16 22.21
C ARG A 282 -7.10 23.19 22.96
N GLN A 283 -7.68 22.24 22.23
CA GLN A 283 -8.52 21.18 22.77
C GLN A 283 -8.10 19.85 22.14
N SER A 284 -8.36 18.74 22.82
CA SER A 284 -7.98 17.42 22.33
C SER A 284 -8.96 16.34 22.80
N ILE A 285 -9.15 15.31 21.99
CA ILE A 285 -9.86 14.09 22.34
C ILE A 285 -8.92 12.93 22.06
N SER A 286 -8.68 12.13 23.09
CA SER A 286 -7.80 10.96 23.00
C SER A 286 -8.51 9.74 23.59
N SER A 287 -8.33 8.58 22.97
CA SER A 287 -8.68 7.29 23.59
C SER A 287 -7.44 6.63 24.15
N PRO A 288 -7.57 5.83 25.23
CA PRO A 288 -6.55 4.85 25.57
C PRO A 288 -6.26 3.92 24.38
N ASP A 289 -5.01 3.47 24.28
CA ASP A 289 -4.60 2.56 23.22
C ASP A 289 -5.42 1.27 23.25
N ALA A 290 -5.99 0.90 22.11
CA ALA A 290 -6.82 -0.30 21.99
C ALA A 290 -6.01 -1.44 21.34
N THR A 291 -6.12 -2.65 21.88
CA THR A 291 -5.57 -3.85 21.22
C THR A 291 -6.53 -4.34 20.16
N ARG A 292 -6.05 -4.54 18.94
CA ARG A 292 -6.87 -4.91 17.77
C ARG A 292 -6.25 -6.00 16.93
N VAL A 293 -7.12 -6.65 16.17
CA VAL A 293 -6.74 -7.58 15.10
C VAL A 293 -7.04 -6.93 13.76
N VAL A 294 -6.01 -6.69 12.96
CA VAL A 294 -6.07 -6.10 11.63
C VAL A 294 -5.74 -7.19 10.61
N PRO A 295 -6.73 -7.69 9.85
CA PRO A 295 -6.47 -8.53 8.69
C PRO A 295 -5.80 -7.70 7.59
N ALA A 296 -4.83 -8.29 6.90
CA ALA A 296 -4.21 -7.67 5.74
C ALA A 296 -4.02 -8.66 4.59
N ILE A 297 -4.04 -8.14 3.37
CA ILE A 297 -3.78 -8.88 2.13
C ILE A 297 -2.85 -8.03 1.27
N ASP A 298 -1.79 -8.63 0.76
CA ASP A 298 -0.93 -8.00 -0.24
C ASP A 298 -0.72 -8.90 -1.45
N SER A 299 -0.47 -8.25 -2.57
CA SER A 299 -0.26 -8.88 -3.85
C SER A 299 0.77 -8.12 -4.66
N LYS A 300 1.46 -8.87 -5.52
CA LYS A 300 2.51 -8.35 -6.39
C LYS A 300 2.44 -9.09 -7.72
N LEU A 301 2.56 -8.39 -8.83
CA LEU A 301 2.63 -8.96 -10.16
C LEU A 301 3.73 -8.26 -10.94
N GLY A 302 4.65 -9.02 -11.53
CA GLY A 302 5.78 -8.43 -12.26
C GLY A 302 6.41 -9.35 -13.28
N ALA A 303 7.22 -8.75 -14.14
CA ALA A 303 8.05 -9.43 -15.11
C ALA A 303 9.53 -9.19 -14.79
N GLY A 304 10.32 -10.26 -14.85
CA GLY A 304 11.74 -10.27 -14.56
C GLY A 304 12.61 -10.58 -15.78
N LEU A 305 13.83 -10.08 -15.73
CA LEU A 305 14.94 -10.44 -16.61
C LEU A 305 16.12 -10.91 -15.75
N THR A 306 16.54 -12.15 -15.98
CA THR A 306 17.67 -12.78 -15.30
C THR A 306 18.94 -12.69 -16.16
N ILE A 307 20.01 -12.14 -15.57
CA ILE A 307 21.30 -11.88 -16.17
C ILE A 307 22.37 -12.68 -15.41
N PRO A 308 22.94 -13.74 -16.02
CA PRO A 308 24.06 -14.47 -15.41
C PRO A 308 25.30 -13.58 -15.41
N MET A 309 26.02 -13.54 -14.27
CA MET A 309 27.26 -12.79 -14.11
C MET A 309 28.47 -13.73 -14.09
N GLN A 310 29.68 -13.17 -14.28
CA GLN A 310 30.91 -13.93 -14.11
C GLN A 310 31.05 -14.40 -12.66
N GLY A 311 31.49 -15.63 -12.44
CA GLY A 311 31.65 -16.21 -11.09
C GLY A 311 30.44 -16.95 -10.53
N GLY A 312 29.41 -17.22 -11.34
CA GLY A 312 28.25 -18.01 -10.91
C GLY A 312 27.16 -17.20 -10.20
N SER A 313 27.39 -15.92 -9.94
CA SER A 313 26.37 -15.00 -9.42
C SER A 313 25.31 -14.70 -10.48
N ILE A 314 24.11 -14.33 -10.03
CA ILE A 314 23.00 -13.94 -10.90
C ILE A 314 22.48 -12.59 -10.45
N LEU A 315 22.30 -11.69 -11.42
CA LEU A 315 21.57 -10.45 -11.26
C LEU A 315 20.19 -10.62 -11.89
N ARG A 316 19.14 -10.21 -11.19
CA ARG A 316 17.79 -10.19 -11.71
C ARG A 316 17.21 -8.79 -11.59
N ILE A 317 16.56 -8.32 -12.64
CA ILE A 317 15.85 -7.05 -12.67
C ILE A 317 14.38 -7.36 -12.88
N GLU A 318 13.49 -6.72 -12.13
CA GLU A 318 12.05 -6.95 -12.20
C GLU A 318 11.31 -5.63 -12.15
N ALA A 319 10.25 -5.51 -12.96
CA ALA A 319 9.31 -4.41 -12.88
C ALA A 319 7.89 -4.94 -12.81
N GLY A 320 7.02 -4.24 -12.10
CA GLY A 320 5.65 -4.70 -11.91
C GLY A 320 4.79 -3.72 -11.14
N TYR A 321 3.70 -4.24 -10.60
CA TYR A 321 2.73 -3.54 -9.78
C TYR A 321 2.46 -4.29 -8.48
N GLN A 322 2.35 -3.59 -7.37
CA GLN A 322 2.00 -4.18 -6.08
C GLN A 322 0.84 -3.43 -5.42
N ALA A 323 0.11 -4.13 -4.57
CA ALA A 323 -0.98 -3.56 -3.79
C ALA A 323 -1.08 -4.28 -2.45
N ALA A 324 -1.37 -3.55 -1.37
CA ALA A 324 -1.65 -4.08 -0.05
C ALA A 324 -2.86 -3.36 0.55
N VAL A 325 -3.68 -4.09 1.31
CA VAL A 325 -4.86 -3.58 2.01
C VAL A 325 -4.82 -4.10 3.45
N TYR A 326 -5.06 -3.20 4.39
CA TYR A 326 -5.15 -3.45 5.82
C TYR A 326 -6.53 -3.02 6.32
N ILE A 327 -7.32 -3.98 6.79
CA ILE A 327 -8.72 -3.76 7.13
C ILE A 327 -8.83 -3.21 8.56
N ASN A 328 -9.53 -2.09 8.72
CA ASN A 328 -9.70 -1.40 10.02
C ASN A 328 -8.37 -1.00 10.70
N ALA A 329 -7.34 -0.69 9.92
CA ALA A 329 -6.03 -0.29 10.43
C ALA A 329 -5.97 1.18 10.86
N ILE A 330 -6.89 2.01 10.37
CA ILE A 330 -6.97 3.42 10.73
C ILE A 330 -8.09 3.61 11.74
N SER A 331 -7.81 4.42 12.75
CA SER A 331 -8.74 4.87 13.76
C SER A 331 -9.09 6.31 13.53
N GLN A 332 -10.34 6.71 13.73
CA GLN A 332 -10.65 8.14 13.76
C GLN A 332 -11.76 8.49 14.72
N TYR A 333 -11.70 9.72 15.24
CA TYR A 333 -12.85 10.37 15.85
C TYR A 333 -13.57 11.21 14.81
N ALA A 334 -14.82 10.88 14.53
CA ALA A 334 -15.71 11.71 13.73
C ALA A 334 -16.67 12.43 14.67
N ILE A 335 -16.57 13.75 14.74
CA ILE A 335 -17.54 14.56 15.48
C ILE A 335 -18.83 14.61 14.67
N SER A 336 -19.95 14.35 15.33
CA SER A 336 -21.26 14.37 14.65
C SER A 336 -22.03 15.64 14.92
N ASP A 337 -21.85 16.23 16.10
CA ASP A 337 -22.56 17.45 16.47
C ASP A 337 -21.75 18.26 17.47
N VAL A 338 -21.86 19.58 17.36
CA VAL A 338 -21.16 20.55 18.18
C VAL A 338 -22.17 21.58 18.70
N VAL A 339 -22.08 21.90 19.98
CA VAL A 339 -22.88 22.97 20.56
C VAL A 339 -22.14 24.28 20.35
N VAL A 340 -22.73 25.23 19.63
CA VAL A 340 -22.16 26.59 19.57
C VAL A 340 -22.81 27.46 20.65
N PRO A 341 -22.05 27.92 21.67
CA PRO A 341 -22.60 28.80 22.69
C PRO A 341 -23.10 30.11 22.05
N PRO A 342 -24.30 30.58 22.41
CA PRO A 342 -24.77 31.87 21.92
C PRO A 342 -23.79 32.98 22.33
N ASN A 343 -23.35 33.76 21.34
CA ASN A 343 -22.42 34.91 21.43
C ASN A 343 -20.91 34.61 21.42
N VAL A 344 -20.47 33.37 21.16
CA VAL A 344 -19.03 33.10 21.01
C VAL A 344 -18.76 32.10 19.87
N GLN A 345 -18.37 32.63 18.70
CA GLN A 345 -18.11 31.84 17.50
C GLN A 345 -16.60 31.73 17.22
N GLY A 346 -16.16 30.61 16.64
CA GLY A 346 -14.77 30.42 16.24
C GLY A 346 -13.75 30.38 17.38
N ILE A 347 -14.18 30.21 18.63
CA ILE A 347 -13.28 30.14 19.81
C ILE A 347 -12.83 28.73 20.16
N GLY A 348 -13.49 27.70 19.64
CA GLY A 348 -13.20 26.30 19.95
C GLY A 348 -14.37 25.39 19.61
N VAL A 349 -14.15 24.10 19.76
CA VAL A 349 -15.12 23.04 19.52
C VAL A 349 -15.72 22.59 20.85
N PHE A 350 -17.05 22.69 20.99
CA PHE A 350 -17.76 22.18 22.15
C PHE A 350 -18.57 20.95 21.72
N LEU A 351 -18.06 19.78 22.07
CA LEU A 351 -18.60 18.52 21.60
C LEU A 351 -19.95 18.22 22.22
N GLU A 352 -20.93 17.91 21.37
CA GLU A 352 -22.18 17.26 21.79
C GLU A 352 -22.06 15.75 21.64
N SER A 353 -21.61 15.29 20.46
CA SER A 353 -21.46 13.86 20.18
C SER A 353 -20.30 13.56 19.23
N ALA A 354 -19.67 12.41 19.43
CA ALA A 354 -18.59 11.91 18.59
C ALA A 354 -18.69 10.39 18.43
N TYR A 355 -18.32 9.91 17.25
CA TYR A 355 -18.20 8.50 16.93
C TYR A 355 -16.73 8.09 16.83
N HIS A 356 -16.46 6.86 17.23
CA HIS A 356 -15.17 6.21 16.99
C HIS A 356 -15.34 5.29 15.77
N LEU A 357 -14.70 5.66 14.65
CA LEU A 357 -14.77 4.91 13.39
C LEU A 357 -13.45 4.21 13.10
N HIS A 358 -13.53 3.15 12.29
CA HIS A 358 -12.39 2.38 11.82
C HIS A 358 -12.44 2.32 10.30
N ASN A 359 -11.31 2.61 9.68
CA ASN A 359 -11.18 2.71 8.23
C ASN A 359 -10.10 1.78 7.72
N ASN A 360 -10.20 1.45 6.44
CA ASN A 360 -9.19 0.64 5.78
C ASN A 360 -8.03 1.53 5.33
N PHE A 361 -6.83 0.97 5.38
CA PHE A 361 -5.65 1.54 4.74
C PHE A 361 -5.29 0.68 3.54
N ALA A 362 -5.03 1.29 2.40
CA ALA A 362 -4.51 0.60 1.22
C ALA A 362 -3.30 1.35 0.66
N VAL A 363 -2.40 0.61 0.02
CA VAL A 363 -1.25 1.18 -0.67
C VAL A 363 -0.96 0.40 -1.92
N HIS A 364 -0.77 1.08 -3.04
CA HIS A 364 -0.50 0.41 -4.32
C HIS A 364 0.37 1.23 -5.26
N GLY A 365 0.99 0.57 -6.23
CA GLY A 365 1.66 1.26 -7.32
C GLY A 365 2.73 0.43 -8.02
N PRO A 366 3.38 1.03 -9.03
CA PRO A 366 4.44 0.38 -9.76
C PRO A 366 5.72 0.25 -8.93
N TYR A 367 6.54 -0.73 -9.31
CA TYR A 367 7.88 -0.90 -8.74
C TYR A 367 8.89 -1.36 -9.78
N ALA A 368 10.15 -1.11 -9.47
CA ALA A 368 11.31 -1.69 -10.13
C ALA A 368 12.27 -2.22 -9.06
N SER A 369 12.74 -3.45 -9.22
CA SER A 369 13.63 -4.10 -8.26
C SER A 369 14.80 -4.77 -8.94
N ALA A 370 15.89 -4.87 -8.20
CA ALA A 370 17.05 -5.67 -8.55
C ALA A 370 17.34 -6.64 -7.42
N SER A 371 17.61 -7.90 -7.75
CA SER A 371 18.13 -8.88 -6.80
C SER A 371 19.43 -9.48 -7.29
N TRP A 372 20.34 -9.68 -6.36
CA TRP A 372 21.68 -10.20 -6.61
C TRP A 372 21.91 -11.39 -5.68
N ALA A 373 22.24 -12.53 -6.28
CA ALA A 373 22.41 -13.77 -5.54
C ALA A 373 23.75 -14.42 -5.86
N TYR A 374 24.53 -14.66 -4.81
CA TYR A 374 25.94 -15.12 -4.89
C TYR A 374 26.16 -16.49 -4.26
#